data_AF-A0A0M3J7M5-F1
#
_entry.id   AF-A0A0M3J7M5-F1
#
_cell.length_a   1.000
_cell.length_b   1.000
_cell.length_c   1.000
_cell.angle_alpha   90.00
_cell.angle_beta   90.00
_cell.angle_gamma   90.00
#
_symmetry.space_group_name_H-M   'P 1'
#
loop_
_entity.id
_entity.type
_entity.pdbx_description
1 polymer ?
#
loop_
_entity_poly.entity_id
_entity_poly.type
_entity_poly.pdbx_seq_one_letter_code
_entity_poly.pdbx_strand_id
1 'polypeptide(L)'
;MFWQTELAPSSGPSLDDLLNAENVNLDDIIFNELTIQEIRNGHEKLANYLTSPNVISELVLGALKPRIDTSLPEKEQYKRAHQCAEILSLNNEQLSVAMLTSNESKSLLLNFLEDDNINNLIASFYMKIISQLLSKCTDQVS
;
A
#
# COMPACT_ATOMS: atom_id res chain seq x y z
N MET A 1 18.11 10.97 2.03
CA MET A 1 16.75 10.47 2.36
C MET A 1 16.25 11.29 3.54
N PHE A 2 15.11 11.99 3.40
CA PHE A 2 14.62 13.00 4.35
C PHE A 2 14.09 12.39 5.66
N TRP A 3 13.83 11.09 5.66
CA TRP A 3 13.59 10.29 6.85
C TRP A 3 14.89 9.57 7.17
N GLN A 4 15.72 10.19 8.02
CA GLN A 4 16.87 9.51 8.60
C GLN A 4 16.33 8.46 9.57
N THR A 5 16.55 7.20 9.23
CA THR A 5 16.42 6.05 10.12
C THR A 5 17.49 6.17 11.19
N GLU A 6 17.15 6.81 12.31
CA GLU A 6 17.86 6.54 13.56
C GLU A 6 17.53 5.09 13.92
N LEU A 7 18.51 4.21 13.75
CA LEU A 7 18.49 2.81 14.17
C LEU A 7 18.37 2.75 15.70
N ALA A 8 17.17 3.03 16.23
CA ALA A 8 16.80 2.67 17.58
C ALA A 8 16.60 1.15 17.64
N PRO A 9 16.99 0.48 18.73
CA PRO A 9 16.65 -0.93 18.91
C PRO A 9 15.12 -1.06 18.86
N SER A 10 14.62 -1.84 17.90
CA SER A 10 13.21 -2.18 17.70
C SER A 10 12.61 -2.72 18.99
N SER A 11 12.08 -1.82 19.82
CA SER A 11 11.45 -2.14 21.10
C SER A 11 9.94 -2.36 20.94
N GLY A 12 9.43 -2.25 19.72
CA GLY A 12 8.05 -2.57 19.36
C GLY A 12 7.87 -4.07 19.04
N PRO A 13 6.60 -4.54 18.98
CA PRO A 13 6.28 -5.89 18.53
C PRO A 13 6.86 -6.14 17.13
N SER A 14 7.36 -7.35 16.91
CA SER A 14 7.84 -7.74 15.59
C SER A 14 6.69 -7.78 14.58
N LEU A 15 7.00 -7.73 13.29
CA LEU A 15 5.98 -7.85 12.25
C LEU A 15 5.21 -9.17 12.36
N ASP A 16 5.90 -10.24 12.77
CA ASP A 16 5.28 -11.52 13.07
C ASP A 16 4.29 -11.43 14.24
N ASP A 17 4.66 -10.74 15.33
CA ASP A 17 3.76 -10.54 16.48
C ASP A 17 2.48 -9.79 16.08
N LEU A 18 2.61 -8.77 15.22
CA LEU A 18 1.48 -8.02 14.68
C LEU A 18 0.58 -8.91 13.81
N LEU A 19 1.17 -9.74 12.94
CA LEU A 19 0.43 -10.64 12.05
C LEU A 19 -0.24 -11.81 12.78
N ASN A 20 0.27 -12.20 13.96
CA ASN A 20 -0.31 -13.26 14.78
C ASN A 20 -1.39 -12.73 15.76
N ALA A 21 -1.64 -11.42 15.79
CA ALA A 21 -2.68 -10.84 16.65
C ALA A 21 -4.09 -11.30 16.23
N GLU A 22 -5.00 -11.42 17.19
CA GLU A 22 -6.39 -11.85 16.94
C GLU A 22 -7.11 -10.93 15.95
N ASN A 23 -6.86 -9.62 16.05
CA ASN A 23 -7.36 -8.61 15.13
C ASN A 23 -6.18 -7.79 14.60
N VAL A 24 -5.66 -8.20 13.44
CA VAL A 24 -4.59 -7.47 12.76
C VAL A 24 -5.14 -6.14 12.24
N ASN A 25 -4.50 -5.04 12.62
CA ASN A 25 -4.79 -3.72 12.10
C ASN A 25 -3.84 -3.41 10.93
N LEU A 26 -4.39 -3.03 9.78
CA LEU A 26 -3.59 -2.68 8.61
C LEU A 26 -2.64 -1.51 8.89
N ASP A 27 -3.04 -0.54 9.70
CA ASP A 27 -2.22 0.64 9.98
C ASP A 27 -0.93 0.25 10.72
N ASP A 28 -1.00 -0.70 11.66
CA ASP A 28 0.18 -1.20 12.38
C ASP A 28 1.16 -1.90 11.42
N ILE A 29 0.65 -2.53 10.36
CA ILE A 29 1.45 -3.17 9.32
C ILE A 29 2.06 -2.13 8.38
N ILE A 30 1.29 -1.24 7.77
CA ILE A 30 1.82 -0.29 6.76
C ILE A 30 2.79 0.73 7.35
N PHE A 31 2.68 1.03 8.65
CA PHE A 31 3.58 1.96 9.33
C PHE A 31 4.79 1.28 9.99
N ASN A 32 4.84 -0.05 10.02
CA ASN A 32 6.02 -0.76 10.49
C ASN A 32 7.20 -0.54 9.51
N GLU A 33 8.36 -0.14 10.05
CA GLU A 33 9.54 0.24 9.26
C GLU A 33 10.11 -0.92 8.43
N LEU A 34 9.86 -2.16 8.86
CA LEU A 34 10.34 -3.36 8.17
C LEU A 34 9.40 -3.82 7.05
N THR A 35 8.17 -3.32 6.95
CA THR A 35 7.16 -3.83 6.02
C THR A 35 7.62 -3.86 4.57
N ILE A 36 8.21 -2.77 4.06
CA ILE A 36 8.72 -2.73 2.69
C ILE A 36 9.87 -3.73 2.48
N GLN A 37 10.77 -3.84 3.46
CA GLN A 37 11.88 -4.78 3.39
C GLN A 37 11.37 -6.23 3.39
N GLU A 38 10.43 -6.56 4.27
CA GLU A 38 9.88 -7.91 4.39
C GLU A 38 9.04 -8.31 3.18
N ILE A 39 8.32 -7.39 2.53
CA ILE A 39 7.69 -7.64 1.22
C ILE A 39 8.74 -8.03 0.17
N ARG A 40 9.87 -7.30 0.12
CA ARG A 40 10.96 -7.56 -0.84
C ARG A 40 11.69 -8.87 -0.55
N ASN A 41 11.79 -9.25 0.72
CA ASN A 41 12.38 -10.50 1.17
C ASN A 41 11.45 -11.71 0.97
N GLY A 42 10.20 -11.50 0.53
CA GLY A 42 9.25 -12.58 0.29
C GLY A 42 8.65 -13.17 1.57
N HIS A 43 8.46 -12.36 2.62
CA HIS A 43 7.89 -12.80 3.88
C HIS A 43 6.47 -13.36 3.70
N GLU A 44 6.31 -14.68 3.79
CA GLU A 44 5.09 -15.39 3.36
C GLU A 44 3.82 -14.95 4.10
N LYS A 45 3.86 -14.81 5.44
CA LYS A 45 2.67 -14.41 6.21
C LYS A 45 2.21 -13.00 5.85
N LEU A 46 3.18 -12.10 5.65
CA LEU A 46 2.89 -10.71 5.27
C LEU A 46 2.28 -10.67 3.88
N ALA A 47 2.86 -11.41 2.93
CA ALA A 47 2.31 -11.54 1.59
C ALA A 47 0.88 -12.08 1.62
N ASN A 48 0.63 -13.16 2.35
CA ASN A 48 -0.71 -13.75 2.48
C ASN A 48 -1.73 -12.77 3.08
N TYR A 49 -1.32 -11.99 4.10
CA TYR A 49 -2.18 -10.97 4.70
C TYR A 49 -2.50 -9.84 3.70
N LEU A 50 -1.47 -9.22 3.11
CA LEU A 50 -1.62 -8.06 2.22
C LEU A 50 -2.35 -8.40 0.91
N THR A 51 -2.25 -9.64 0.45
CA THR A 51 -2.91 -10.11 -0.79
C THR A 51 -4.33 -10.63 -0.56
N SER A 52 -4.81 -10.66 0.69
CA SER A 52 -6.19 -11.02 0.96
C SER A 52 -7.15 -9.99 0.33
N PRO A 53 -8.32 -10.42 -0.21
CA PRO A 53 -9.22 -9.52 -0.96
C PRO A 53 -9.64 -8.25 -0.21
N ASN A 54 -9.86 -8.35 1.11
CA ASN A 54 -10.25 -7.21 1.94
C ASN A 54 -9.07 -6.23 2.11
N VAL A 55 -7.89 -6.75 2.44
CA VAL A 55 -6.71 -5.91 2.72
C VAL A 55 -6.20 -5.23 1.45
N ILE A 56 -6.16 -5.93 0.31
CA ILE A 56 -5.71 -5.33 -0.95
C ILE A 56 -6.66 -4.21 -1.39
N SER A 57 -7.97 -4.37 -1.19
CA SER A 57 -8.96 -3.34 -1.49
C SER A 57 -8.85 -2.16 -0.53
N GLU A 58 -8.60 -2.41 0.76
CA GLU A 58 -8.36 -1.36 1.75
C GLU A 58 -7.08 -0.56 1.46
N LEU A 59 -6.01 -1.20 1.00
CA LEU A 59 -4.80 -0.53 0.56
C LEU A 59 -5.09 0.39 -0.63
N VAL A 60 -5.80 -0.10 -1.65
CA VAL A 60 -6.15 0.71 -2.83
C VAL A 60 -7.03 1.89 -2.45
N LEU A 61 -8.04 1.65 -1.59
CA LEU A 61 -8.90 2.71 -1.05
C LEU A 61 -8.08 3.73 -0.24
N GLY A 62 -7.16 3.27 0.60
CA GLY A 62 -6.29 4.11 1.41
C GLY A 62 -5.38 5.00 0.60
N ALA A 63 -4.86 4.50 -0.53
CA ALA A 63 -4.03 5.26 -1.46
C ALA A 63 -4.83 6.29 -2.26
N LEU A 64 -6.03 5.93 -2.74
CA LEU A 64 -6.75 6.72 -3.76
C LEU A 64 -7.92 7.53 -3.23
N LYS A 65 -8.48 7.16 -2.08
CA LYS A 65 -9.57 7.88 -1.41
C LYS A 65 -9.25 8.08 0.09
N PRO A 66 -8.13 8.75 0.41
CA PRO A 66 -7.75 8.95 1.80
C PRO A 66 -8.74 9.84 2.54
N ARG A 67 -8.97 9.52 3.81
CA ARG A 67 -9.64 10.44 4.74
C ARG A 67 -8.64 11.51 5.15
N ILE A 68 -8.90 12.75 4.74
CA ILE A 68 -8.02 13.89 5.06
C ILE A 68 -8.47 14.52 6.36
N ASP A 69 -7.60 14.46 7.37
CA ASP A 69 -7.79 15.19 8.62
C ASP A 69 -7.10 16.56 8.53
N THR A 70 -7.89 17.59 8.25
CA THR A 70 -7.40 18.97 8.10
C THR A 70 -6.85 19.58 9.38
N SER A 71 -7.00 18.93 10.54
CA SER A 71 -6.39 19.37 11.80
C SER A 71 -4.91 19.01 11.90
N LEU A 72 -4.44 18.05 11.10
CA LEU A 72 -3.05 17.62 11.06
C LEU A 72 -2.21 18.54 10.15
N PRO A 73 -0.88 18.61 10.37
CA PRO A 73 0.04 19.25 9.43
C PRO A 73 -0.14 18.69 8.02
N GLU A 74 -0.06 19.54 6.99
CA GLU A 74 -0.27 19.14 5.58
C GLU A 74 0.54 17.90 5.15
N LYS A 75 1.76 17.76 5.68
CA LYS A 75 2.64 16.61 5.44
C LYS A 75 2.15 15.29 6.04
N GLU A 76 1.31 15.35 7.07
CA GLU A 76 0.77 14.19 7.77
C GLU A 76 -0.60 13.77 7.22
N GLN A 77 -1.34 14.71 6.62
CA GLN A 77 -2.67 14.50 6.05
C GLN A 77 -2.71 13.36 5.02
N TYR A 78 -1.64 13.19 4.26
CA TYR A 78 -1.51 12.18 3.20
C TYR A 78 -0.55 11.03 3.57
N LYS A 79 -0.10 10.95 4.82
CA LYS A 79 0.92 9.98 5.25
C LYS A 79 0.46 8.54 5.01
N ARG A 80 -0.78 8.21 5.38
CA ARG A 80 -1.36 6.88 5.14
C ARG A 80 -1.47 6.57 3.66
N ALA A 81 -2.00 7.52 2.88
CA ALA A 81 -2.16 7.38 1.43
C ALA A 81 -0.82 7.09 0.73
N HIS A 82 0.21 7.82 1.14
CA HIS A 82 1.57 7.61 0.68
C HIS A 82 2.07 6.21 1.01
N GLN A 83 1.93 5.72 2.25
CA GLN A 83 2.37 4.37 2.62
C GLN A 83 1.66 3.28 1.82
N CYS A 84 0.33 3.39 1.65
CA CYS A 84 -0.43 2.47 0.81
C CYS A 84 0.09 2.49 -0.63
N ALA A 85 0.30 3.68 -1.20
CA ALA A 85 0.83 3.83 -2.56
C ALA A 85 2.24 3.26 -2.72
N GLU A 86 3.13 3.44 -1.74
CA GLU A 86 4.46 2.84 -1.74
C GLU A 86 4.39 1.32 -1.80
N ILE A 87 3.56 0.69 -0.95
CA ILE A 87 3.38 -0.77 -0.92
C ILE A 87 2.82 -1.29 -2.25
N LEU A 88 1.74 -0.68 -2.75
CA LEU A 88 1.06 -1.11 -3.98
C LEU A 88 1.91 -0.92 -5.25
N SER A 89 2.91 -0.05 -5.19
CA SER A 89 3.83 0.22 -6.31
C SER A 89 5.16 -0.53 -6.20
N LEU A 90 5.31 -1.44 -5.23
CA LEU A 90 6.46 -2.33 -5.18
C LEU A 90 6.46 -3.28 -6.37
N ASN A 91 7.66 -3.61 -6.85
CA ASN A 91 7.87 -4.67 -7.84
C ASN A 91 7.69 -6.06 -7.19
N ASN A 92 6.45 -6.39 -6.83
CA ASN A 92 6.04 -7.65 -6.23
C ASN A 92 4.85 -8.23 -7.01
N GLU A 93 5.03 -9.43 -7.54
CA GLU A 93 4.04 -10.08 -8.42
C GLU A 93 2.76 -10.44 -7.67
N GLN A 94 2.86 -10.94 -6.44
CA GLN A 94 1.71 -11.37 -5.65
C GLN A 94 0.76 -10.21 -5.36
N LEU A 95 1.30 -9.03 -4.99
CA LEU A 95 0.50 -7.80 -4.82
C LEU A 95 -0.15 -7.36 -6.13
N SER A 96 0.59 -7.42 -7.24
CA SER A 96 0.09 -7.06 -8.56
C SER A 96 -1.08 -7.95 -8.99
N VAL A 97 -0.93 -9.27 -8.84
CA VAL A 97 -1.98 -10.25 -9.12
C VAL A 97 -3.18 -10.06 -8.19
N ALA A 98 -2.97 -9.81 -6.90
CA ALA A 98 -4.06 -9.57 -5.95
C ALA A 98 -4.91 -8.33 -6.35
N MET A 99 -4.26 -7.23 -6.74
CA MET A 99 -4.97 -6.03 -7.22
C MET A 99 -5.79 -6.31 -8.48
N LEU A 100 -5.24 -7.04 -9.45
CA LEU A 100 -5.89 -7.32 -10.73
C LEU A 100 -7.00 -8.39 -10.62
N THR A 101 -6.93 -9.26 -9.62
CA THR A 101 -7.94 -10.31 -9.41
C THR A 101 -9.10 -9.84 -8.53
N SER A 102 -8.85 -8.94 -7.57
CA SER A 102 -9.90 -8.35 -6.73
C SER A 102 -10.83 -7.43 -7.55
N ASN A 103 -12.12 -7.78 -7.60
CA ASN A 103 -13.13 -6.96 -8.27
C ASN A 103 -13.32 -5.60 -7.60
N GLU A 104 -13.21 -5.54 -6.28
CA GLU A 104 -13.31 -4.28 -5.53
C GLU A 104 -12.11 -3.38 -5.82
N SER A 105 -10.87 -3.91 -5.78
CA SER A 105 -9.67 -3.16 -6.14
C SER A 105 -9.73 -2.61 -7.56
N LYS A 106 -10.13 -3.44 -8.54
CA LYS A 106 -10.33 -2.98 -9.93
C LYS A 106 -11.38 -1.88 -10.03
N SER A 107 -12.49 -2.02 -9.32
CA SER A 107 -13.55 -1.00 -9.32
C SER A 107 -13.05 0.31 -8.72
N LEU A 108 -12.27 0.27 -7.64
CA LEU A 108 -11.67 1.46 -7.04
C LEU A 108 -10.69 2.16 -8.00
N LEU A 109 -9.85 1.38 -8.71
CA LEU A 109 -8.92 1.90 -9.71
C LEU A 109 -9.66 2.57 -10.87
N LEU A 110 -10.71 1.95 -11.39
CA LEU A 110 -11.50 2.51 -12.50
C LEU A 110 -12.30 3.74 -12.08
N ASN A 111 -12.99 3.67 -10.93
CA ASN A 111 -13.79 4.77 -10.41
C ASN A 111 -12.94 6.00 -10.07
N PHE A 112 -11.63 5.84 -9.84
CA PHE A 112 -10.73 6.98 -9.65
C PHE A 112 -10.63 7.85 -10.91
N LEU A 113 -10.71 7.26 -12.11
CA LEU A 113 -10.64 8.00 -13.38
C LEU A 113 -11.92 8.80 -13.67
N GLU A 114 -13.02 8.47 -13.00
CA GLU A 114 -14.31 9.15 -13.14
C GLU A 114 -14.47 10.33 -12.15
N ASP A 115 -13.48 10.57 -11.29
CA ASP A 115 -13.53 11.66 -10.33
C ASP A 115 -13.21 13.01 -11.00
N ASP A 116 -14.15 13.95 -10.93
CA ASP A 116 -14.00 15.29 -11.51
C ASP A 116 -13.09 16.22 -10.68
N ASN A 117 -12.73 15.82 -9.44
CA ASN A 117 -11.95 16.65 -8.49
C ASN A 117 -10.69 15.94 -7.99
N ILE A 118 -9.93 15.34 -8.91
CA ILE A 118 -8.70 14.63 -8.57
C ILE A 118 -7.63 15.60 -8.04
N ASN A 119 -7.17 15.33 -6.82
CA ASN A 119 -5.99 15.97 -6.24
C ASN A 119 -4.71 15.48 -6.95
N ASN A 120 -3.83 16.40 -7.38
CA ASN A 120 -2.58 16.09 -8.08
C ASN A 120 -1.66 15.10 -7.34
N LEU A 121 -1.62 15.14 -6.00
CA LEU A 121 -0.84 14.20 -5.21
C LEU A 121 -1.41 12.78 -5.32
N ILE A 122 -2.73 12.65 -5.20
CA ILE A 122 -3.39 11.35 -5.35
C ILE A 122 -3.30 10.84 -6.79
N ALA A 123 -3.39 11.73 -7.78
CA ALA A 123 -3.12 11.38 -9.18
C ALA A 123 -1.72 10.80 -9.37
N SER A 124 -0.71 11.34 -8.67
CA SER A 124 0.65 10.81 -8.72
C SER A 124 0.75 9.41 -8.12
N PHE A 125 0.02 9.13 -7.03
CA PHE A 125 -0.07 7.79 -6.43
C PHE A 125 -0.74 6.81 -7.39
N TYR A 126 -1.87 7.21 -7.98
CA TYR A 126 -2.56 6.43 -9.00
C TYR A 126 -1.62 6.07 -10.15
N MET A 127 -0.94 7.05 -10.74
CA MET A 127 -0.03 6.80 -11.85
C MET A 127 1.14 5.91 -11.46
N LYS A 128 1.65 6.02 -10.23
CA LYS A 128 2.69 5.12 -9.72
C LYS A 128 2.20 3.67 -9.66
N ILE A 129 1.00 3.44 -9.11
CA ILE A 129 0.38 2.11 -9.01
C ILE A 129 0.12 1.51 -10.40
N ILE A 130 -0.51 2.28 -11.30
CA ILE A 130 -0.81 1.82 -12.66
C ILE A 130 0.46 1.53 -13.46
N SER A 131 1.49 2.37 -13.36
CA SER A 131 2.77 2.13 -14.04
C SER A 131 3.39 0.80 -13.60
N GLN A 132 3.32 0.50 -12.31
CA GLN A 132 3.80 -0.79 -11.77
C GLN A 132 2.98 -1.96 -12.34
N LEU A 133 1.65 -1.87 -12.34
CA LEU A 133 0.78 -2.92 -12.89
C LEU A 133 1.03 -3.15 -14.38
N LEU A 134 1.16 -2.08 -15.17
CA LEU A 134 1.44 -2.17 -16.61
C LEU A 134 2.81 -2.78 -16.91
N SER A 135 3.83 -2.48 -16.09
CA SER A 135 5.16 -3.10 -16.24
C SER A 135 5.12 -4.63 -16.14
N LYS A 136 4.19 -5.17 -15.33
CA LYS A 136 4.00 -6.62 -15.19
C LYS A 136 3.26 -7.24 -16.36
N CYS A 137 2.31 -6.50 -16.96
CA CYS A 137 1.62 -6.97 -18.16
C CYS A 137 2.58 -7.14 -19.35
N THR A 138 3.60 -6.28 -19.47
CA THR A 138 4.60 -6.39 -20.56
C THR A 138 5.59 -7.53 -20.35
N ASP A 139 5.94 -7.84 -19.09
CA ASP A 139 6.87 -8.93 -18.76
C ASP A 139 6.28 -10.32 -19.11
N GLN A 140 4.96 -10.49 -19.09
CA GLN A 140 4.29 -11.77 -19.38
C GLN A 140 4.16 -12.09 -20.88
N VAL A 141 4.41 -11.11 -21.77
CA VAL A 141 4.28 -11.26 -23.24
C VAL A 141 5.63 -11.49 -23.93
N SER A 142 6.73 -11.52 -23.17
CA SER A 142 8.10 -11.74 -23.67
C SER A 142 8.57 -13.16 -23.39
#